data_AF-A0A139A5R7-F1
#
_entry.id   AF-A0A139A5R7-F1
#
_cell.length_a   1.000
_cell.length_b   1.000
_cell.length_c   1.000
_cell.angle_alpha   90.00
_cell.angle_beta   90.00
_cell.angle_gamma   90.00
#
_symmetry.space_group_name_H-M   'P 1'
#
loop_
_entity.id
_entity.type
_entity.pdbx_description
1 polymer ?
#
loop_
_entity_poly.entity_id
_entity_poly.type
_entity_poly.pdbx_seq_one_letter_code
_entity_poly.pdbx_strand_id
1 'polypeptide(L)'
;MSGSKHAELIEAVEQGDVLRAQVLLDGGANPEACKVVTLKAKLKNNLVTDTVQAESVLALAIIHGNDRIVAALAEKGANVNASIFWKTSRYSIERTWKQRTWDTEHWMWSYQFRNALCLALGRAGRMFKWDRRTTMDAPINEGKLGINKHGASVILDSPQMPNDVRVWHQHTTSPAVIDALLSGGAEVTEEIRQCAETCGNLQVYEMICSHIRTTEPASDPPPYELRAADEPAAKPYSPPVHANTFSAQNRATEHLADTLAAAVLSPATLPTHCSTSQKGYNMSSHNDGTFPLSHLSRSSSSPPARYDTLPRNAINSAAPVDPLEPAGESSR
;
A
#
# COMPACT_ATOMS: atom_id res chain seq x y z
N MET A 1 24.54 20.82 -7.35
CA MET A 1 24.33 19.38 -7.57
C MET A 1 22.96 19.26 -8.22
N SER A 2 22.86 18.77 -9.46
CA SER A 2 21.54 18.53 -10.06
C SER A 2 20.89 17.43 -9.23
N GLY A 3 19.72 17.71 -8.65
CA GLY A 3 18.89 16.63 -8.11
C GLY A 3 18.63 15.61 -9.21
N SER A 4 18.47 14.34 -8.83
CA SER A 4 17.93 13.37 -9.78
C SER A 4 16.52 13.84 -10.16
N LYS A 5 16.17 13.85 -11.46
CA LYS A 5 14.81 14.20 -11.91
C LYS A 5 13.72 13.37 -11.21
N HIS A 6 14.06 12.15 -10.77
CA HIS A 6 13.17 11.29 -9.99
C HIS A 6 12.84 11.86 -8.61
N ALA A 7 13.83 12.46 -7.95
CA ALA A 7 13.63 13.10 -6.66
C ALA A 7 12.75 14.36 -6.81
N GLU A 8 13.02 15.15 -7.85
CA GLU A 8 12.18 16.32 -8.17
C GLU A 8 10.74 15.92 -8.54
N LEU A 9 10.56 14.76 -9.20
CA LEU A 9 9.23 14.25 -9.52
C LEU A 9 8.47 13.90 -8.25
N ILE A 10 9.08 13.17 -7.31
CA ILE A 10 8.45 12.85 -6.02
C ILE A 10 8.02 14.12 -5.29
N GLU A 11 8.89 15.13 -5.21
CA GLU A 11 8.56 16.41 -4.58
C GLU A 11 7.40 17.13 -5.27
N ALA A 12 7.39 17.17 -6.60
CA ALA A 12 6.29 17.78 -7.36
C ALA A 12 4.96 17.05 -7.11
N VAL A 13 4.99 15.71 -7.04
CA VAL A 13 3.79 14.90 -6.74
C VAL A 13 3.26 15.17 -5.33
N GLU A 14 4.11 15.20 -4.32
CA GLU A 14 3.69 15.47 -2.93
C GLU A 14 3.14 16.88 -2.74
N GLN A 15 3.60 17.84 -3.55
CA GLN A 15 3.10 19.22 -3.56
C GLN A 15 1.83 19.40 -4.41
N GLY A 16 1.44 18.40 -5.21
CA GLY A 16 0.35 18.51 -6.18
C GLY A 16 0.65 19.45 -7.35
N ASP A 17 1.93 19.67 -7.67
CA ASP A 17 2.35 20.53 -8.78
C ASP A 17 2.28 19.76 -10.11
N VAL A 18 1.09 19.78 -10.72
CA VAL A 18 0.78 19.06 -11.96
C VAL A 18 1.71 19.45 -13.11
N LEU A 19 1.96 20.75 -13.31
CA LEU A 19 2.76 21.25 -14.43
C LEU A 19 4.21 20.81 -14.28
N ARG A 20 4.77 20.92 -13.07
CA ARG A 20 6.14 20.48 -12.80
C ARG A 20 6.28 18.97 -12.96
N ALA A 21 5.33 18.19 -12.46
CA ALA A 21 5.33 16.74 -12.62
C ALA A 21 5.33 16.34 -14.11
N GLN A 22 4.49 16.98 -14.94
CA GLN A 22 4.44 16.74 -16.39
C GLN A 22 5.78 17.07 -17.07
N VAL A 23 6.34 18.26 -16.81
CA VAL A 23 7.64 18.66 -17.38
C VAL A 23 8.75 17.67 -17.02
N LEU A 24 8.75 17.17 -15.79
CA LEU A 24 9.74 16.19 -15.33
C LEU A 24 9.57 14.83 -16.04
N LEU A 25 8.33 14.37 -16.17
CA LEU A 25 8.01 13.14 -16.90
C LEU A 25 8.35 13.24 -18.39
N ASP A 26 8.01 14.35 -19.06
CA ASP A 26 8.40 14.64 -20.44
C ASP A 26 9.94 14.72 -20.57
N GLY A 27 10.61 15.19 -19.52
CA GLY A 27 12.05 15.19 -19.39
C GLY A 27 12.68 13.82 -19.12
N GLY A 28 11.91 12.73 -19.12
CA GLY A 28 12.39 11.36 -18.90
C GLY A 28 12.53 10.95 -17.44
N ALA A 29 11.84 11.62 -16.50
CA ALA A 29 11.73 11.10 -15.14
C ALA A 29 10.99 9.76 -15.16
N ASN A 30 11.52 8.77 -14.43
CA ASN A 30 10.92 7.45 -14.30
C ASN A 30 9.56 7.53 -13.56
N PRO A 31 8.45 7.13 -14.19
CA PRO A 31 7.13 7.10 -13.55
C PRO A 31 7.00 5.99 -12.48
N GLU A 32 7.97 5.07 -12.39
CA GLU A 32 8.09 4.05 -11.34
C GLU A 32 9.03 4.48 -10.20
N ALA A 33 9.37 5.77 -10.12
CA ALA A 33 10.23 6.26 -9.04
C ALA A 33 9.58 6.01 -7.67
N CYS A 34 10.40 5.60 -6.70
CA CYS A 34 9.98 5.42 -5.31
C CYS A 34 10.76 6.35 -4.40
N LYS A 35 10.09 6.83 -3.35
CA LYS A 35 10.74 7.48 -2.22
C LYS A 35 11.74 6.53 -1.59
N VAL A 36 12.83 7.08 -1.06
CA VAL A 36 13.85 6.33 -0.31
C VAL A 36 13.84 6.79 1.14
N VAL A 37 13.74 5.83 2.06
CA VAL A 37 13.76 6.10 3.50
C VAL A 37 14.96 5.39 4.10
N THR A 38 15.84 6.17 4.72
CA THR A 38 17.02 5.70 5.45
C THR A 38 16.77 5.85 6.94
N LEU A 39 16.75 4.74 7.66
CA LEU A 39 16.71 4.73 9.11
C LEU A 39 18.14 4.64 9.66
N LYS A 40 18.51 5.57 10.52
CA LYS A 40 19.74 5.54 11.31
C LYS A 40 19.38 5.32 12.76
N ALA A 41 20.10 4.45 13.45
CA ALA A 41 19.89 4.23 14.88
C ALA A 41 21.20 4.04 15.60
N LYS A 42 21.28 4.60 16.81
CA LYS A 42 22.40 4.37 17.71
C LYS A 42 22.15 3.13 18.58
N LEU A 43 22.97 2.11 18.39
CA LEU A 43 23.14 0.99 19.31
C LEU A 43 24.19 1.34 20.37
N LYS A 44 24.34 0.51 21.40
CA LYS A 44 25.24 0.77 22.55
C LYS A 44 26.63 1.26 22.14
N ASN A 45 27.23 0.63 21.12
CA ASN A 45 28.59 0.92 20.67
C ASN A 45 28.70 1.31 19.19
N ASN A 46 27.60 1.24 18.41
CA ASN A 46 27.64 1.35 16.95
C ASN A 46 26.49 2.22 16.43
N LEU A 47 26.74 2.95 15.34
CA LEU A 47 25.69 3.52 14.51
C LEU A 47 25.35 2.50 13.43
N VAL A 48 24.07 2.14 13.32
CA VAL A 48 23.56 1.26 12.28
C VAL A 48 22.63 2.02 11.35
N THR A 49 22.53 1.56 10.11
CA THR A 49 21.74 2.20 9.08
C THR A 49 21.10 1.14 8.19
N ASP A 50 19.84 1.35 7.83
CA ASP A 50 19.13 0.55 6.83
C ASP A 50 18.32 1.46 5.92
N THR A 51 18.18 1.11 4.64
CA THR A 51 17.52 1.92 3.63
C THR A 51 16.56 1.07 2.82
N VAL A 52 15.33 1.56 2.64
CA VAL A 52 14.29 0.90 1.85
C VAL A 52 13.66 1.86 0.86
N GLN A 53 13.16 1.31 -0.24
CA GLN A 53 12.17 2.00 -1.05
C GLN A 53 10.83 2.04 -0.29
N ALA A 54 10.16 3.18 -0.36
CA ALA A 54 8.90 3.45 0.30
C ALA A 54 7.80 3.66 -0.75
N GLU A 55 6.97 4.69 -0.61
CA GLU A 55 5.86 4.95 -1.53
C GLU A 55 6.36 5.24 -2.95
N SER A 56 5.71 4.64 -3.96
CA SER A 56 5.92 5.02 -5.36
C SER A 56 5.28 6.37 -5.67
N VAL A 57 5.73 7.05 -6.73
CA VAL A 57 5.10 8.30 -7.19
C VAL A 57 3.62 8.11 -7.52
N LEU A 58 3.24 6.95 -8.08
CA LEU A 58 1.84 6.61 -8.33
C LEU A 58 1.05 6.48 -7.02
N ALA A 59 1.60 5.80 -6.01
CA ALA A 59 0.95 5.69 -4.71
C ALA A 59 0.75 7.06 -4.05
N LEU A 60 1.76 7.93 -4.08
CA LEU A 60 1.67 9.28 -3.55
C LEU A 60 0.60 10.11 -4.27
N ALA A 61 0.57 10.07 -5.61
CA ALA A 61 -0.44 10.79 -6.39
C ALA A 61 -1.87 10.34 -6.04
N ILE A 62 -2.09 9.03 -5.89
CA ILE A 62 -3.39 8.47 -5.47
C ILE A 62 -3.75 8.89 -4.05
N ILE A 63 -2.82 8.75 -3.10
CA ILE A 63 -3.04 9.10 -1.69
C ILE A 63 -3.41 10.57 -1.56
N HIS A 64 -2.74 11.46 -2.29
CA HIS A 64 -3.02 12.89 -2.28
C HIS A 64 -4.24 13.31 -3.13
N GLY A 65 -4.88 12.38 -3.83
CA GLY A 65 -6.05 12.68 -4.66
C GLY A 65 -5.74 13.46 -5.96
N ASN A 66 -4.49 13.41 -6.43
CA ASN A 66 -4.00 14.19 -7.58
C ASN A 66 -4.28 13.47 -8.92
N ASP A 67 -5.54 13.43 -9.34
CA ASP A 67 -6.04 12.76 -10.56
C ASP A 67 -5.24 13.11 -11.82
N ARG A 68 -4.91 14.38 -12.04
CA ARG A 68 -4.14 14.82 -13.22
C ARG A 68 -2.72 14.27 -13.25
N ILE A 69 -2.11 14.11 -12.08
CA ILE A 69 -0.78 13.51 -11.94
C ILE A 69 -0.88 12.00 -12.17
N VAL A 70 -1.92 11.35 -11.64
CA VAL A 70 -2.18 9.92 -11.89
C VAL A 70 -2.32 9.65 -13.39
N ALA A 71 -3.10 10.47 -14.11
CA ALA A 71 -3.26 10.36 -15.55
C ALA A 71 -1.91 10.54 -16.28
N ALA A 72 -1.14 11.56 -15.93
CA ALA A 72 0.17 11.80 -16.53
C ALA A 72 1.17 10.65 -16.25
N LEU A 73 1.15 10.06 -15.06
CA LEU A 73 1.98 8.91 -14.74
C LEU A 73 1.60 7.69 -15.59
N ALA A 74 0.30 7.39 -15.71
CA ALA A 74 -0.20 6.29 -16.53
C ALA A 74 0.14 6.48 -18.03
N GLU A 75 -0.06 7.68 -18.58
CA GLU A 75 0.31 8.02 -19.96
C GLU A 75 1.81 7.79 -20.23
N LYS A 76 2.65 8.00 -19.22
CA LYS A 76 4.11 7.84 -19.31
C LYS A 76 4.57 6.42 -19.01
N GLY A 77 3.65 5.47 -18.86
CA GLY A 77 3.93 4.05 -18.71
C GLY A 77 4.04 3.57 -17.26
N ALA A 78 3.50 4.32 -16.28
CA ALA A 78 3.32 3.78 -14.94
C ALA A 78 2.41 2.54 -15.00
N ASN A 79 2.83 1.44 -14.37
CA ASN A 79 2.05 0.22 -14.31
C ASN A 79 0.99 0.31 -13.21
N VAL A 80 -0.22 0.74 -13.59
CA VAL A 80 -1.37 0.85 -12.68
C VAL A 80 -1.85 -0.48 -12.11
N ASN A 81 -1.47 -1.61 -12.72
CA ASN A 81 -1.81 -2.96 -12.28
C ASN A 81 -0.75 -3.59 -11.36
N ALA A 82 0.41 -2.95 -11.19
CA ALA A 82 1.44 -3.42 -10.27
C ALA A 82 1.00 -3.30 -8.81
N SER A 83 1.46 -4.24 -7.97
CA SER A 83 1.23 -4.17 -6.53
C SER A 83 1.93 -2.96 -5.92
N ILE A 84 1.20 -2.22 -5.09
CA ILE A 84 1.74 -1.09 -4.36
C ILE A 84 2.15 -1.55 -2.96
N PHE A 85 3.37 -1.21 -2.55
CA PHE A 85 3.94 -1.62 -1.29
C PHE A 85 4.85 -0.54 -0.70
N TRP A 86 4.79 -0.33 0.61
CA TRP A 86 5.79 0.47 1.34
C TRP A 86 5.92 0.06 2.80
N LYS A 87 7.00 0.50 3.46
CA LYS A 87 7.25 0.27 4.88
C LYS A 87 7.28 1.59 5.65
N THR A 88 6.93 1.54 6.94
CA THR A 88 7.20 2.62 7.89
C THR A 88 8.04 2.11 9.05
N SER A 89 8.97 2.94 9.50
CA SER A 89 9.90 2.58 10.56
C SER A 89 9.23 2.52 11.94
N ARG A 90 9.86 1.78 12.85
CA ARG A 90 9.59 1.86 14.29
C ARG A 90 10.28 3.09 14.88
N TYR A 91 9.68 3.67 15.92
CA TYR A 91 10.35 4.62 16.80
C TYR A 91 10.76 3.94 18.12
N SER A 92 11.83 4.43 18.74
CA SER A 92 12.29 3.95 20.05
C SER A 92 12.26 5.07 21.06
N ILE A 93 11.44 4.94 22.10
CA ILE A 93 11.43 5.88 23.23
C ILE A 93 12.81 5.87 23.93
N GLU A 94 13.50 4.72 23.90
CA GLU A 94 14.88 4.62 24.37
C GLU A 94 15.83 5.30 23.35
N ARG A 95 16.69 6.20 23.83
CA ARG A 95 17.73 6.87 23.00
C ARG A 95 18.73 5.91 22.36
N THR A 96 18.85 4.70 22.90
CA THR A 96 19.73 3.65 22.40
C THR A 96 18.87 2.47 22.01
N TRP A 97 18.95 2.07 20.74
CA TRP A 97 18.23 0.92 20.24
C TRP A 97 18.86 -0.37 20.78
N LYS A 98 18.02 -1.36 21.07
CA LYS A 98 18.47 -2.72 21.39
C LYS A 98 18.78 -3.45 20.09
N GLN A 99 19.89 -4.18 20.05
CA GLN A 99 20.31 -4.97 18.88
C GLN A 99 19.18 -5.86 18.36
N ARG A 100 18.52 -6.62 19.25
CA ARG A 100 17.37 -7.46 18.90
C ARG A 100 16.24 -6.68 18.22
N THR A 101 15.89 -5.51 18.74
CA THR A 101 14.82 -4.68 18.16
C THR A 101 15.23 -4.11 16.80
N TRP A 102 16.50 -3.76 16.63
CA TRP A 102 17.03 -3.36 15.33
C TRP A 102 16.97 -4.51 14.32
N ASP A 103 17.39 -5.71 14.70
CA ASP A 103 17.47 -6.84 13.77
C ASP A 103 16.10 -7.34 13.30
N THR A 104 15.05 -7.18 14.11
CA THR A 104 13.72 -7.76 13.81
C THR A 104 12.60 -6.76 13.63
N GLU A 105 12.66 -5.57 14.23
CA GLU A 105 11.49 -4.69 14.38
C GLU A 105 11.70 -3.26 13.86
N HIS A 106 12.84 -2.93 13.24
CA HIS A 106 13.16 -1.56 12.83
C HIS A 106 12.25 -1.02 11.72
N TRP A 107 11.69 -1.90 10.90
CA TRP A 107 10.56 -1.62 10.03
C TRP A 107 9.27 -2.19 10.64
N MET A 108 8.54 -1.36 11.38
CA MET A 108 7.40 -1.80 12.18
C MET A 108 6.21 -2.27 11.35
N TRP A 109 5.86 -1.52 10.31
CA TRP A 109 4.66 -1.75 9.51
C TRP A 109 4.99 -1.80 8.03
N SER A 110 4.31 -2.70 7.32
CA SER A 110 4.31 -2.78 5.85
C SER A 110 2.89 -2.63 5.35
N TYR A 111 2.69 -1.80 4.33
CA TYR A 111 1.40 -1.61 3.65
C TYR A 111 1.48 -2.27 2.28
N GLN A 112 0.42 -2.95 1.88
CA GLN A 112 0.33 -3.62 0.59
C GLN A 112 -1.07 -3.47 0.01
N PHE A 113 -1.13 -3.12 -1.28
CA PHE A 113 -2.34 -3.12 -2.09
C PHE A 113 -2.06 -3.94 -3.34
N ARG A 114 -3.08 -4.66 -3.81
CA ARG A 114 -2.93 -5.54 -4.99
C ARG A 114 -2.61 -4.73 -6.25
N ASN A 115 -3.23 -3.57 -6.42
CA ASN A 115 -2.97 -2.62 -7.49
C ASN A 115 -3.37 -1.18 -7.10
N ALA A 116 -3.24 -0.24 -8.03
CA ALA A 116 -3.60 1.16 -7.84
C ALA A 116 -5.09 1.38 -7.55
N LEU A 117 -5.99 0.62 -8.19
CA LEU A 117 -7.43 0.73 -7.96
C LEU A 117 -7.82 0.35 -6.53
N CYS A 118 -7.23 -0.71 -5.95
CA CYS A 118 -7.46 -1.06 -4.55
C CYS A 118 -7.07 0.10 -3.61
N LEU A 119 -5.91 0.72 -3.85
CA LEU A 119 -5.47 1.88 -3.08
C LEU A 119 -6.44 3.06 -3.24
N ALA A 120 -6.84 3.41 -4.47
CA ALA A 120 -7.75 4.52 -4.75
C ALA A 120 -9.12 4.32 -4.08
N LEU A 121 -9.64 3.09 -4.08
CA LEU A 121 -10.89 2.74 -3.40
C LEU A 121 -10.79 2.79 -1.88
N GLY A 122 -9.58 2.75 -1.31
CA GLY A 122 -9.38 2.60 0.12
C GLY A 122 -9.90 1.26 0.62
N ARG A 123 -9.67 0.19 -0.16
CA ARG A 123 -10.18 -1.18 0.08
C ARG A 123 -9.18 -2.22 -0.38
N ALA A 124 -9.35 -3.47 0.08
CA ALA A 124 -8.48 -4.61 -0.24
C ALA A 124 -6.97 -4.36 0.04
N GLY A 125 -6.64 -3.38 0.88
CA GLY A 125 -5.30 -3.16 1.38
C GLY A 125 -5.04 -4.00 2.62
N ARG A 126 -3.79 -4.38 2.83
CA ARG A 126 -3.32 -5.05 4.04
C ARG A 126 -2.19 -4.27 4.67
N MET A 127 -2.24 -4.18 6.00
CA MET A 127 -1.16 -3.68 6.83
C MET A 127 -0.62 -4.83 7.69
N PHE A 128 0.68 -5.08 7.60
CA PHE A 128 1.38 -6.14 8.34
C PHE A 128 2.32 -5.52 9.34
N LYS A 129 2.32 -6.04 10.58
CA LYS A 129 3.40 -5.78 11.51
C LYS A 129 4.66 -6.53 11.07
N TRP A 130 5.84 -6.13 11.56
CA TRP A 130 7.12 -6.77 11.30
C TRP A 130 7.12 -8.31 11.45
N ASP A 131 6.31 -8.84 12.36
CA ASP A 131 6.18 -10.28 12.63
C ASP A 131 5.32 -11.05 11.62
N ARG A 132 4.62 -10.33 10.73
CA ARG A 132 3.59 -10.84 9.79
C ARG A 132 2.43 -11.63 10.42
N ARG A 133 2.41 -11.79 11.74
CA ARG A 133 1.34 -12.47 12.49
C ARG A 133 0.20 -11.51 12.74
N THR A 134 0.51 -10.24 12.95
CA THR A 134 -0.51 -9.19 13.07
C THR A 134 -0.81 -8.62 11.69
N THR A 135 -2.01 -8.88 11.19
CA THR A 135 -2.54 -8.32 9.95
C THR A 135 -3.77 -7.48 10.24
N MET A 136 -3.89 -6.36 9.55
CA MET A 136 -5.04 -5.46 9.62
C MET A 136 -5.42 -5.04 8.19
N ASP A 137 -6.68 -4.66 7.99
CA ASP A 137 -7.09 -4.04 6.74
C ASP A 137 -6.53 -2.62 6.66
N ALA A 138 -6.14 -2.22 5.44
CA ALA A 138 -5.69 -0.87 5.13
C ALA A 138 -6.65 -0.24 4.11
N PRO A 139 -7.02 1.03 4.27
CA PRO A 139 -6.68 1.93 5.38
C PRO A 139 -7.30 1.51 6.73
N ILE A 140 -6.65 1.88 7.84
CA ILE A 140 -7.15 1.61 9.20
C ILE A 140 -8.10 2.71 9.67
N ASN A 141 -8.83 2.50 10.78
CA ASN A 141 -9.52 3.54 11.58
C ASN A 141 -10.12 4.69 10.74
N GLU A 142 -11.26 4.44 10.09
CA GLU A 142 -11.98 5.46 9.31
C GLU A 142 -11.23 5.99 8.09
N GLY A 143 -10.32 5.22 7.50
CA GLY A 143 -9.65 5.61 6.26
C GLY A 143 -8.25 6.21 6.42
N LYS A 144 -7.59 6.04 7.57
CA LYS A 144 -6.23 6.56 7.78
C LYS A 144 -5.14 5.64 7.24
N LEU A 145 -4.16 6.22 6.54
CA LEU A 145 -2.94 5.57 6.08
C LEU A 145 -1.72 6.18 6.76
N GLY A 146 -0.77 5.33 7.16
CA GLY A 146 0.53 5.77 7.63
C GLY A 146 1.50 5.86 6.45
N ILE A 147 1.96 7.06 6.13
CA ILE A 147 2.95 7.30 5.06
C ILE A 147 4.22 7.91 5.64
N ASN A 148 5.35 7.69 4.97
CA ASN A 148 6.62 8.27 5.37
C ASN A 148 6.59 9.80 5.25
N LYS A 149 7.58 10.45 5.86
CA LYS A 149 7.73 11.92 5.80
C LYS A 149 7.87 12.41 4.35
N HIS A 150 7.55 13.68 4.14
CA HIS A 150 7.69 14.34 2.85
C HIS A 150 9.15 14.37 2.40
N GLY A 151 9.38 14.28 1.09
CA GLY A 151 10.68 14.35 0.42
C GLY A 151 11.07 13.04 -0.24
N ALA A 152 11.80 13.14 -1.35
CA ALA A 152 12.27 11.97 -2.11
C ALA A 152 13.27 11.09 -1.36
N SER A 153 14.06 11.70 -0.47
CA SER A 153 15.01 11.01 0.42
C SER A 153 14.77 11.45 1.85
N VAL A 154 14.25 10.53 2.67
CA VAL A 154 13.94 10.78 4.08
C VAL A 154 14.99 10.10 4.94
N ILE A 155 15.63 10.87 5.82
CA ILE A 155 16.55 10.33 6.82
C ILE A 155 15.87 10.40 8.19
N LEU A 156 15.58 9.22 8.76
CA LEU A 156 15.08 9.08 10.12
C LEU A 156 16.27 8.85 11.05
N ASP A 157 16.68 9.88 11.79
CA ASP A 157 17.81 9.77 12.73
C ASP A 157 17.32 9.48 14.16
N SER A 158 17.45 8.22 14.56
CA SER A 158 17.11 7.71 15.89
C SER A 158 15.73 8.18 16.38
N PRO A 159 14.65 7.93 15.60
CA PRO A 159 13.32 8.48 15.87
C PRO A 159 12.77 8.00 17.22
N GLN A 160 12.14 8.89 17.99
CA GLN A 160 11.70 8.64 19.37
C GLN A 160 10.18 8.65 19.54
N MET A 161 9.46 9.24 18.59
CA MET A 161 8.01 9.39 18.63
C MET A 161 7.36 8.86 17.34
N PRO A 162 6.05 8.50 17.38
CA PRO A 162 5.32 8.13 16.18
C PRO A 162 5.39 9.17 15.07
N ASN A 163 5.37 10.45 15.44
CA ASN A 163 5.43 11.56 14.50
C ASN A 163 6.84 11.82 13.96
N ASP A 164 7.88 11.10 14.39
CA ASP A 164 9.20 11.22 13.77
C ASP A 164 9.27 10.32 12.52
N VAL A 165 8.60 9.16 12.55
CA VAL A 165 8.72 8.14 11.50
C VAL A 165 7.70 8.25 10.38
N ARG A 166 6.52 8.82 10.65
CA ARG A 166 5.42 8.87 9.68
C ARG A 166 4.52 10.08 9.85
N VAL A 167 3.61 10.27 8.90
CA VAL A 167 2.43 11.11 9.01
C VAL A 167 1.19 10.27 8.75
N TRP A 168 0.09 10.61 9.42
CA TRP A 168 -1.21 10.00 9.14
C TRP A 168 -1.92 10.82 8.07
N HIS A 169 -2.29 10.15 6.98
CA HIS A 169 -3.07 10.72 5.89
C HIS A 169 -4.50 10.19 5.94
N GLN A 170 -5.49 11.05 5.74
CA GLN A 170 -6.89 10.67 5.65
C GLN A 170 -7.22 10.32 4.20
N HIS A 171 -7.26 9.03 3.88
CA HIS A 171 -7.62 8.56 2.55
C HIS A 171 -9.06 8.91 2.24
N THR A 172 -9.29 9.44 1.05
CA THR A 172 -10.62 9.77 0.52
C THR A 172 -10.72 9.22 -0.89
N THR A 173 -11.76 8.43 -1.15
CA THR A 173 -12.02 7.87 -2.48
C THR A 173 -12.38 8.99 -3.45
N SER A 174 -11.55 9.20 -4.48
CA SER A 174 -11.75 10.23 -5.50
C SER A 174 -12.23 9.60 -6.82
N PRO A 175 -13.45 9.91 -7.30
CA PRO A 175 -13.92 9.44 -8.61
C PRO A 175 -12.97 9.83 -9.75
N ALA A 176 -12.38 11.03 -9.72
CA ALA A 176 -11.45 11.49 -10.76
C ALA A 176 -10.16 10.66 -10.80
N VAL A 177 -9.63 10.24 -9.64
CA VAL A 177 -8.46 9.34 -9.60
C VAL A 177 -8.83 7.96 -10.17
N ILE A 178 -10.02 7.45 -9.86
CA ILE A 178 -10.48 6.16 -10.38
C ILE A 178 -10.67 6.23 -11.90
N ASP A 179 -11.26 7.31 -12.42
CA ASP A 179 -11.40 7.54 -13.86
C ASP A 179 -10.04 7.55 -14.57
N ALA A 180 -9.05 8.25 -13.99
CA ALA A 180 -7.69 8.30 -14.51
C ALA A 180 -7.03 6.93 -14.53
N LEU A 181 -7.22 6.10 -13.49
CA LEU A 181 -6.68 4.75 -13.44
C LEU A 181 -7.34 3.82 -14.47
N LEU A 182 -8.68 3.86 -14.60
CA LEU A 182 -9.42 3.08 -15.58
C LEU A 182 -9.02 3.47 -17.01
N SER A 183 -8.89 4.76 -17.28
CA SER A 183 -8.38 5.29 -18.57
C SER A 183 -6.94 4.86 -18.83
N GLY A 184 -6.14 4.70 -17.78
CA GLY A 184 -4.78 4.16 -17.81
C GLY A 184 -4.69 2.64 -17.98
N GLY A 185 -5.80 1.94 -18.21
CA GLY A 185 -5.83 0.48 -18.41
C GLY A 185 -5.79 -0.32 -17.11
N ALA A 186 -6.26 0.23 -16.01
CA ALA A 186 -6.37 -0.51 -14.77
C ALA A 186 -7.42 -1.63 -14.89
N GLU A 187 -7.02 -2.86 -14.54
CA GLU A 187 -7.86 -4.04 -14.63
C GLU A 187 -8.92 -4.04 -13.53
N VAL A 188 -10.19 -4.25 -13.93
CA VAL A 188 -11.30 -4.39 -13.00
C VAL A 188 -11.58 -5.87 -12.75
N THR A 189 -11.14 -6.36 -11.60
CA THR A 189 -11.44 -7.72 -11.13
C THR A 189 -12.76 -7.76 -10.36
N GLU A 190 -13.28 -8.98 -10.14
CA GLU A 190 -14.45 -9.20 -9.29
C GLU A 190 -14.28 -8.62 -7.88
N GLU A 191 -13.09 -8.74 -7.30
CA GLU A 191 -12.78 -8.17 -5.99
C GLU A 191 -12.88 -6.63 -6.00
N ILE A 192 -12.41 -5.98 -7.07
CA ILE A 192 -12.52 -4.52 -7.22
C ILE A 192 -13.99 -4.09 -7.33
N ARG A 193 -14.81 -4.85 -8.07
CA ARG A 193 -16.25 -4.61 -8.15
C ARG A 193 -16.91 -4.69 -6.77
N GLN A 194 -16.61 -5.72 -5.98
CA GLN A 194 -17.13 -5.87 -4.61
C GLN A 194 -16.65 -4.75 -3.68
N CYS A 195 -15.39 -4.33 -3.83
CA CYS A 195 -14.86 -3.18 -3.09
C CYS A 195 -15.60 -1.88 -3.43
N ALA A 196 -15.94 -1.68 -4.71
CA ALA A 196 -16.68 -0.50 -5.16
C ALA A 196 -18.12 -0.49 -4.62
N GLU A 197 -18.79 -1.64 -4.61
CA GLU A 197 -20.14 -1.77 -4.04
C GLU A 197 -20.18 -1.38 -2.55
N THR A 198 -19.14 -1.74 -1.79
CA THR A 198 -19.03 -1.50 -0.35
C THR A 198 -18.30 -0.20 0.02
N CYS A 199 -17.86 0.61 -0.96
CA CYS A 199 -17.15 1.86 -0.68
C CYS A 199 -18.09 3.02 -0.28
N GLY A 200 -19.40 2.87 -0.48
CA GLY A 200 -20.39 3.88 -0.12
C GLY A 200 -20.48 5.06 -1.10
N ASN A 201 -19.80 5.00 -2.24
CA ASN A 201 -19.85 5.99 -3.30
C ASN A 201 -20.50 5.40 -4.56
N LEU A 202 -21.78 5.73 -4.78
CA LEU A 202 -22.57 5.21 -5.91
C LEU A 202 -21.96 5.57 -7.27
N GLN A 203 -21.43 6.78 -7.42
CA GLN A 203 -20.79 7.23 -8.67
C GLN A 203 -19.59 6.34 -9.02
N VAL A 204 -18.77 5.99 -8.03
CA VAL A 204 -17.60 5.11 -8.22
C VAL A 204 -18.03 3.70 -8.64
N TYR A 205 -19.06 3.17 -8.00
CA TYR A 205 -19.61 1.87 -8.38
C TYR A 205 -20.13 1.87 -9.83
N GLU A 206 -20.92 2.88 -10.21
CA GLU A 206 -21.44 3.03 -11.58
C GLU A 206 -20.32 3.17 -12.62
N MET A 207 -19.26 3.92 -12.32
CA MET A 207 -18.10 4.05 -13.18
C MET A 207 -17.42 2.70 -13.43
N ILE A 208 -17.19 1.92 -12.37
CA ILE A 208 -16.55 0.60 -12.45
C ILE A 208 -17.44 -0.37 -13.25
N CYS A 209 -18.74 -0.41 -12.98
CA CYS A 209 -19.69 -1.22 -13.75
C CYS A 209 -19.76 -0.79 -15.22
N SER A 210 -19.69 0.51 -15.50
CA SER A 210 -19.68 1.02 -16.87
C SER A 210 -18.41 0.58 -17.60
N HIS A 211 -17.26 0.66 -16.95
CA HIS A 211 -15.98 0.23 -17.52
C HIS A 211 -16.00 -1.26 -17.89
N ILE A 212 -16.47 -2.13 -16.98
CA ILE A 212 -16.62 -3.57 -17.24
C ILE A 212 -17.43 -3.81 -18.53
N ARG A 213 -18.60 -3.16 -18.66
CA ARG A 213 -19.47 -3.30 -19.86
C ARG A 213 -18.81 -2.87 -21.16
N THR A 214 -17.88 -1.90 -21.09
CA THR A 214 -17.16 -1.40 -22.27
C THR A 214 -15.94 -2.22 -22.63
N THR A 215 -15.30 -2.88 -21.66
CA THR A 215 -14.08 -3.66 -21.88
C THR A 215 -14.34 -5.14 -22.10
N GLU A 216 -15.49 -5.67 -21.67
CA GLU A 216 -15.88 -7.02 -22.00
C GLU A 216 -15.95 -7.13 -23.54
N PRO A 217 -15.12 -7.99 -24.17
CA PRO A 217 -15.27 -8.25 -25.59
C PRO A 217 -16.71 -8.70 -25.78
N ALA A 218 -17.43 -8.05 -26.70
CA ALA A 218 -18.81 -8.41 -27.01
C ALA A 218 -18.84 -9.93 -27.12
N SER A 219 -19.45 -10.61 -26.13
CA SER A 219 -19.40 -12.07 -26.08
C SER A 219 -19.88 -12.51 -27.45
N ASP A 220 -19.08 -13.32 -28.16
CA ASP A 220 -19.49 -13.81 -29.47
C ASP A 220 -20.95 -14.22 -29.34
N PRO A 221 -21.85 -13.70 -30.21
CA PRO A 221 -23.27 -13.97 -30.08
C PRO A 221 -23.39 -15.47 -29.87
N PRO A 222 -24.05 -15.92 -28.77
CA PRO A 222 -24.03 -17.31 -28.34
C PRO A 222 -24.23 -18.12 -29.59
N PRO A 223 -23.25 -19.00 -29.96
CA PRO A 223 -23.10 -19.53 -31.31
C PRO A 223 -24.49 -19.89 -31.72
N TYR A 224 -25.05 -19.08 -32.64
CA TYR A 224 -26.45 -19.14 -33.01
C TYR A 224 -26.70 -20.62 -33.12
N GLU A 225 -27.54 -21.15 -32.22
CA GLU A 225 -28.00 -22.51 -32.42
C GLU A 225 -28.56 -22.40 -33.82
N LEU A 226 -27.83 -22.97 -34.78
CA LEU A 226 -28.38 -23.46 -36.02
C LEU A 226 -29.46 -24.38 -35.49
N ARG A 227 -30.62 -23.78 -35.19
CA ARG A 227 -31.90 -24.45 -35.17
C ARG A 227 -31.84 -25.13 -36.51
N ALA A 228 -31.53 -26.42 -36.45
CA ALA A 228 -31.53 -27.29 -37.58
C ALA A 228 -32.86 -27.00 -38.24
N ALA A 229 -32.82 -26.22 -39.32
CA ALA A 229 -33.97 -26.05 -40.18
C ALA A 229 -34.23 -27.47 -40.63
N ASP A 230 -35.33 -28.04 -40.12
CA ASP A 230 -35.79 -29.41 -40.30
C ASP A 230 -35.14 -30.06 -41.51
N GLU A 231 -33.99 -30.69 -41.29
CA GLU A 231 -33.29 -31.39 -42.35
C GLU A 231 -34.03 -32.73 -42.47
N PRO A 232 -34.74 -33.00 -43.58
CA PRO A 232 -35.49 -34.23 -43.72
C PRO A 232 -34.51 -35.42 -43.63
N ALA A 233 -34.73 -36.26 -42.62
CA ALA A 233 -33.99 -37.47 -42.28
C ALA A 233 -33.27 -38.13 -43.47
N ALA A 234 -31.99 -37.78 -43.64
CA ALA A 234 -31.09 -38.52 -44.51
C ALA A 234 -30.70 -39.83 -43.83
N LYS A 235 -30.76 -40.91 -44.62
CA LYS A 235 -30.58 -42.30 -44.19
C LYS A 235 -29.21 -42.54 -43.53
N PRO A 236 -29.12 -43.52 -42.60
CA PRO A 236 -27.90 -43.85 -41.89
C PRO A 236 -26.79 -44.29 -42.85
N TYR A 237 -25.69 -43.55 -42.87
CA TYR A 237 -24.45 -43.95 -43.54
C TYR A 237 -23.58 -44.74 -42.56
N SER A 238 -23.33 -46.01 -42.86
CA SER A 238 -22.39 -46.84 -42.11
C SER A 238 -20.96 -46.53 -42.54
N PRO A 239 -20.04 -46.16 -41.62
CA PRO A 239 -18.63 -46.01 -41.97
C PRO A 239 -17.94 -47.37 -42.10
N PRO A 240 -16.99 -47.54 -43.03
CA PRO A 240 -16.16 -48.73 -43.10
C PRO A 240 -15.09 -48.71 -42.02
N VAL A 241 -14.97 -49.85 -41.36
CA VAL A 241 -13.93 -50.19 -40.39
C VAL A 241 -12.58 -50.26 -41.11
N HIS A 242 -11.70 -49.30 -40.86
CA HIS A 242 -10.27 -49.46 -41.13
C HIS A 242 -9.49 -49.43 -39.82
N ALA A 243 -9.14 -50.62 -39.37
CA ALA A 243 -8.06 -50.85 -38.43
C ALA A 243 -6.74 -50.39 -39.09
N ASN A 244 -5.97 -49.55 -38.41
CA ASN A 244 -4.55 -49.42 -38.69
C ASN A 244 -3.77 -49.44 -37.37
N THR A 245 -3.27 -50.63 -37.11
CA THR A 245 -2.12 -50.93 -36.28
C THR A 245 -0.89 -50.26 -36.89
N PHE A 246 -0.21 -49.37 -36.16
CA PHE A 246 1.22 -49.20 -36.34
C PHE A 246 1.92 -48.90 -35.02
N SER A 247 3.09 -49.53 -34.94
CA SER A 247 3.88 -49.83 -33.77
C SER A 247 5.10 -48.91 -33.70
N ALA A 248 5.55 -48.69 -32.46
CA ALA A 248 6.94 -48.57 -32.02
C ALA A 248 7.78 -47.29 -32.29
N GLN A 249 8.40 -46.89 -31.16
CA GLN A 249 9.78 -46.46 -30.97
C GLN A 249 10.21 -45.05 -31.39
N ASN A 250 10.54 -44.21 -30.38
CA ASN A 250 11.90 -43.70 -30.12
C ASN A 250 11.93 -42.97 -28.76
N ARG A 251 12.65 -43.51 -27.76
CA ARG A 251 13.95 -43.02 -27.21
C ARG A 251 13.93 -41.52 -26.86
N ALA A 252 13.80 -41.13 -25.60
CA ALA A 252 14.80 -41.21 -24.51
C ALA A 252 16.07 -40.37 -24.79
N THR A 253 16.05 -39.11 -24.36
CA THR A 253 17.21 -38.33 -23.89
C THR A 253 16.68 -37.12 -23.13
N GLU A 254 16.91 -37.04 -21.82
CA GLU A 254 17.34 -35.81 -21.13
C GLU A 254 17.61 -36.13 -19.66
N HIS A 255 18.90 -36.29 -19.36
CA HIS A 255 19.50 -36.37 -18.04
C HIS A 255 20.57 -35.28 -18.05
N LEU A 256 20.42 -34.24 -17.22
CA LEU A 256 21.50 -33.41 -16.61
C LEU A 256 20.91 -32.07 -16.15
N ALA A 257 20.13 -32.11 -15.09
CA ALA A 257 19.95 -30.97 -14.19
C ALA A 257 20.66 -31.32 -12.89
N ASP A 258 21.94 -30.95 -12.79
CA ASP A 258 22.62 -30.74 -11.52
C ASP A 258 23.96 -30.04 -11.75
N THR A 259 24.31 -29.16 -10.80
CA THR A 259 25.60 -28.45 -10.65
C THR A 259 25.68 -27.05 -11.28
N LEU A 260 25.24 -26.03 -10.53
CA LEU A 260 25.96 -24.75 -10.37
C LEU A 260 25.36 -23.96 -9.18
N ALA A 261 25.61 -24.46 -7.97
CA ALA A 261 25.35 -23.73 -6.74
C ALA A 261 26.53 -23.93 -5.77
N ALA A 262 27.66 -23.28 -6.05
CA ALA A 262 28.70 -22.95 -5.07
C ALA A 262 29.86 -22.22 -5.76
N ALA A 263 29.94 -20.90 -5.63
CA ALA A 263 31.19 -20.17 -5.41
C ALA A 263 30.93 -18.66 -5.41
N VAL A 264 31.78 -17.95 -4.68
CA VAL A 264 31.93 -16.49 -4.60
C VAL A 264 31.00 -15.81 -3.59
N LEU A 265 31.51 -15.64 -2.37
CA LEU A 265 31.88 -14.33 -1.84
C LEU A 265 32.70 -14.54 -0.55
N SER A 266 34.02 -14.42 -0.66
CA SER A 266 34.87 -14.05 0.47
C SER A 266 34.85 -12.53 0.64
N PRO A 267 34.92 -12.00 1.88
CA PRO A 267 34.86 -10.57 2.14
C PRO A 267 36.22 -9.91 1.86
N ALA A 268 36.24 -8.96 0.92
CA ALA A 268 37.36 -8.06 0.75
C ALA A 268 37.34 -7.00 1.87
N THR A 269 38.38 -7.04 2.69
CA THR A 269 38.78 -6.01 3.64
C THR A 269 39.01 -4.70 2.90
N LEU A 270 38.40 -3.60 3.35
CA LEU A 270 38.75 -2.24 2.90
C LEU A 270 39.25 -1.37 4.05
N PRO A 271 40.15 -0.41 3.76
CA PRO A 271 40.99 0.22 4.75
C PRO A 271 40.33 1.40 5.47
N THR A 272 40.69 1.51 6.74
CA THR A 272 40.59 2.68 7.61
C THR A 272 41.38 3.86 7.04
N HIS A 273 40.72 5.01 6.84
CA HIS A 273 41.22 6.41 6.89
C HIS A 273 40.01 7.29 6.51
N CYS A 274 39.74 8.50 7.00
CA CYS A 274 40.53 9.52 7.66
C CYS A 274 39.56 10.40 8.48
N SER A 275 39.90 10.71 9.73
CA SER A 275 39.18 11.71 10.53
C SER A 275 39.53 13.10 10.04
N THR A 276 38.53 13.87 9.61
CA THR A 276 38.67 15.33 9.50
C THR A 276 37.56 15.98 10.32
N SER A 277 37.99 16.55 11.45
CA SER A 277 37.21 17.41 12.32
C SER A 277 36.80 18.68 11.56
N GLN A 278 35.50 18.94 11.44
CA GLN A 278 35.00 20.27 11.13
C GLN A 278 34.11 20.76 12.27
N LYS A 279 34.60 21.83 12.89
CA LYS A 279 34.01 22.60 13.96
C LYS A 279 32.73 23.30 13.50
N GLY A 280 31.71 23.19 14.35
CA GLY A 280 30.77 24.23 14.77
C GLY A 280 30.31 25.29 13.78
N TYR A 281 29.01 25.25 13.46
CA TYR A 281 28.20 26.46 13.35
C TYR A 281 26.93 26.31 14.18
N ASN A 282 26.88 27.09 15.26
CA ASN A 282 25.72 27.33 16.11
C ASN A 282 24.80 28.30 15.35
N MET A 283 23.61 27.86 14.96
CA MET A 283 22.55 28.75 14.48
C MET A 283 21.63 29.03 15.67
N SER A 284 21.91 30.14 16.36
CA SER A 284 21.00 30.74 17.32
C SER A 284 19.93 31.53 16.57
N SER A 285 18.71 31.03 16.50
CA SER A 285 17.55 31.84 16.14
C SER A 285 16.95 32.46 17.41
N HIS A 286 17.28 33.72 17.64
CA HIS A 286 16.42 34.63 18.41
C HIS A 286 15.08 34.76 17.69
N ASN A 287 13.99 34.62 18.43
CA ASN A 287 12.66 35.01 17.95
C ASN A 287 11.98 35.80 19.08
N ASP A 288 12.42 37.05 19.23
CA ASP A 288 11.66 38.09 19.93
C ASP A 288 10.77 38.78 18.89
N GLY A 289 9.46 38.63 19.08
CA GLY A 289 8.44 39.15 18.18
C GLY A 289 7.14 39.41 18.94
N THR A 290 7.22 40.32 19.90
CA THR A 290 6.07 40.93 20.57
C THR A 290 5.25 41.71 19.54
N PHE A 291 3.95 41.41 19.40
CA PHE A 291 2.99 42.35 18.82
C PHE A 291 1.72 42.43 19.69
N PRO A 292 1.14 43.64 19.81
CA PRO A 292 0.19 43.97 20.86
C PRO A 292 -1.25 43.63 20.51
N LEU A 293 -2.02 43.43 21.58
CA LEU A 293 -3.48 43.39 21.62
C LEU A 293 -4.11 44.67 21.07
N SER A 294 -5.11 44.53 20.21
CA SER A 294 -6.19 45.51 20.11
C SER A 294 -7.52 44.82 19.87
N HIS A 295 -8.41 45.07 20.83
CA HIS A 295 -9.85 44.86 20.91
C HIS A 295 -10.61 44.85 19.59
N LEU A 296 -11.53 43.88 19.44
CA LEU A 296 -12.88 44.13 18.95
C LEU A 296 -13.84 43.10 19.57
N SER A 297 -14.69 43.59 20.46
CA SER A 297 -15.88 42.91 20.95
C SER A 297 -16.96 42.93 19.86
N ARG A 298 -17.55 41.79 19.53
CA ARG A 298 -18.99 41.68 19.24
C ARG A 298 -19.49 40.25 19.38
N SER A 299 -20.61 40.19 20.05
CA SER A 299 -21.44 39.06 20.44
C SER A 299 -22.09 38.34 19.26
N SER A 300 -22.06 37.01 19.27
CA SER A 300 -23.22 36.22 18.84
C SER A 300 -23.24 34.89 19.57
N SER A 301 -24.26 34.72 20.38
CA SER A 301 -24.68 33.53 21.10
C SER A 301 -25.01 32.38 20.14
N SER A 302 -24.34 31.23 20.32
CA SER A 302 -24.85 29.92 19.93
C SER A 302 -24.68 28.96 21.12
N PRO A 303 -25.71 28.16 21.46
CA PRO A 303 -25.72 27.34 22.67
C PRO A 303 -24.85 26.08 22.52
N PRO A 304 -24.33 25.52 23.64
CA PRO A 304 -23.58 24.28 23.60
C PRO A 304 -24.48 23.10 23.25
N ALA A 305 -24.02 22.26 22.33
CA ALA A 305 -24.60 20.96 22.04
C ALA A 305 -24.61 20.11 23.32
N ARG A 306 -25.82 19.71 23.73
CA ARG A 306 -26.02 18.72 24.79
C ARG A 306 -25.50 17.38 24.31
N TYR A 307 -24.58 16.80 25.06
CA TYR A 307 -24.29 15.37 24.98
C TYR A 307 -25.46 14.63 25.61
N ASP A 308 -26.29 14.01 24.77
CA ASP A 308 -27.27 13.03 25.22
C ASP A 308 -26.52 11.76 25.65
N THR A 309 -26.46 11.57 26.96
CA THR A 309 -26.16 10.29 27.59
C THR A 309 -27.25 9.28 27.23
N LEU A 310 -26.88 8.24 26.48
CA LEU A 310 -27.73 7.07 26.27
C LEU A 310 -28.00 6.34 27.60
N PRO A 311 -29.22 5.81 27.82
CA PRO A 311 -29.59 5.15 29.06
C PRO A 311 -28.97 3.75 29.15
N ARG A 312 -28.20 3.52 30.22
CA ARG A 312 -27.97 2.18 30.77
C ARG A 312 -29.23 1.74 31.51
N ASN A 313 -29.89 0.71 31.00
CA ASN A 313 -30.86 -0.17 31.67
C ASN A 313 -30.94 -1.44 30.78
N ALA A 314 -31.05 -2.66 31.25
CA ALA A 314 -31.12 -3.22 32.59
C ALA A 314 -30.81 -4.72 32.45
N ILE A 315 -29.92 -5.27 33.28
CA ILE A 315 -29.91 -6.70 33.58
C ILE A 315 -29.87 -6.77 35.11
N ASN A 316 -31.05 -7.01 35.70
CA ASN A 316 -31.18 -7.58 37.03
C ASN A 316 -32.62 -8.09 37.20
N SER A 317 -32.75 -9.41 37.30
CA SER A 317 -33.61 -10.10 38.27
C SER A 317 -33.31 -11.59 38.12
N ALA A 318 -32.63 -12.20 39.09
CA ALA A 318 -33.21 -12.76 40.32
C ALA A 318 -33.53 -14.25 40.10
N ALA A 319 -33.22 -15.21 40.97
CA ALA A 319 -32.56 -15.21 42.29
C ALA A 319 -32.18 -16.69 42.62
N PRO A 320 -32.24 -17.21 43.87
CA PRO A 320 -31.08 -17.51 44.72
C PRO A 320 -31.08 -18.99 45.21
N VAL A 321 -30.39 -19.26 46.34
CA VAL A 321 -30.45 -20.46 47.23
C VAL A 321 -29.43 -21.55 46.86
N ASP A 322 -28.61 -22.15 47.73
CA ASP A 322 -28.09 -21.90 49.09
C ASP A 322 -26.84 -22.82 49.27
N PRO A 323 -26.06 -22.69 50.35
CA PRO A 323 -24.76 -23.35 50.55
C PRO A 323 -24.89 -24.71 51.27
N LEU A 324 -23.79 -25.50 51.26
CA LEU A 324 -23.37 -26.63 52.14
C LEU A 324 -22.39 -27.46 51.28
N GLU A 325 -21.26 -28.05 51.67
CA GLU A 325 -20.35 -28.13 52.81
C GLU A 325 -19.15 -28.98 52.25
N PRO A 326 -18.00 -29.11 52.94
CA PRO A 326 -16.80 -29.77 52.41
C PRO A 326 -16.65 -31.23 52.91
N ALA A 327 -16.08 -32.12 52.08
CA ALA A 327 -15.24 -33.25 52.50
C ALA A 327 -14.71 -34.01 51.28
N GLY A 328 -13.45 -34.47 51.34
CA GLY A 328 -12.97 -35.49 50.41
C GLY A 328 -11.46 -35.54 50.22
N GLU A 329 -10.73 -35.97 51.25
CA GLU A 329 -9.47 -36.71 51.05
C GLU A 329 -9.73 -37.92 50.13
N SER A 330 -8.82 -38.23 49.19
CA SER A 330 -8.18 -39.55 49.06
C SER A 330 -7.26 -39.61 47.83
N SER A 331 -5.99 -39.93 48.11
CA SER A 331 -5.12 -40.88 47.39
C SER A 331 -4.93 -40.75 45.87
N ARG A 332 -3.74 -40.30 45.45
CA ARG A 332 -2.65 -41.13 44.91
C ARG A 332 -1.43 -40.29 44.54
#